data_AF-S7TAX3-F1
#
_entry.id   AF-S7TAX3-F1
#
_cell.length_a   1.000
_cell.length_b   1.000
_cell.length_c   1.000
_cell.angle_alpha   90.00
_cell.angle_beta   90.00
_cell.angle_gamma   90.00
#
_symmetry.space_group_name_H-M   'P 1'
#
loop_
_entity.id
_entity.type
_entity.pdbx_description
1 polymer ?
#
loop_
_entity_poly.entity_id
_entity_poly.type
_entity_poly.pdbx_seq_one_letter_code
_entity_poly.pdbx_strand_id
1 'polypeptide(L)'
;MHQITIRGIDPEIEREIRRIARESRKSINQVIKEIIHREFGKKTSPASSLKRLSGGWSQNEAEAFQLSIQSCEQIDEDMWK
;
A
#
# COMPACT_ATOMS: atom_id res chain seq x y z
N MET A 1 9.68 22.46 3.45
CA MET A 1 10.47 22.18 2.24
C MET A 1 11.71 21.43 2.68
N HIS A 2 11.87 20.18 2.25
CA HIS A 2 13.09 19.41 2.52
C HIS A 2 13.89 19.31 1.22
N GLN A 3 15.16 19.70 1.28
CA GLN A 3 16.07 19.67 0.13
C GLN A 3 17.08 18.56 0.35
N ILE A 4 17.23 17.69 -0.65
CA ILE A 4 18.24 16.64 -0.69
C ILE A 4 19.12 16.91 -1.91
N THR A 5 20.44 16.97 -1.70
CA THR A 5 21.43 17.12 -2.77
C THR A 5 22.08 15.78 -3.02
N ILE A 6 21.88 15.22 -4.21
CA ILE A 6 22.56 13.99 -4.64
C ILE A 6 23.87 14.40 -5.30
N ARG A 7 25.00 13.94 -4.76
CA ARG A 7 26.36 14.24 -5.26
C ARG A 7 26.98 12.98 -5.86
N GLY A 8 27.89 13.15 -6.82
CA GLY A 8 28.67 12.05 -7.38
C GLY A 8 27.85 11.06 -8.23
N ILE A 9 26.84 11.55 -8.95
CA ILE A 9 26.14 10.73 -9.95
C ILE A 9 27.09 10.46 -11.12
N ASP A 10 27.08 9.22 -11.59
CA ASP A 10 27.78 8.82 -12.81
C ASP A 10 27.34 9.70 -14.00
N PRO A 11 28.29 10.30 -14.77
CA PRO A 11 27.96 11.16 -15.91
C PRO A 11 27.09 10.48 -16.99
N GLU A 12 27.15 9.16 -17.15
CA GLU A 12 26.25 8.41 -18.04
C GLU A 12 24.81 8.43 -17.53
N ILE A 13 24.63 8.19 -16.24
CA ILE A 13 23.32 8.19 -15.60
C ILE A 13 22.72 9.60 -15.62
N GLU A 14 23.51 10.64 -15.39
CA GLU A 14 23.04 12.03 -15.47
C GLU A 14 22.53 12.36 -16.89
N ARG A 15 23.28 11.96 -17.92
CA ARG A 15 22.88 12.17 -19.33
C ARG A 15 21.56 11.48 -19.63
N GLU A 16 21.39 10.25 -19.16
CA GLU A 16 20.17 9.49 -19.36
C GLU A 16 18.96 10.12 -18.67
N ILE A 17 19.12 10.56 -17.41
CA ILE A 17 18.05 11.29 -16.68
C ILE A 17 17.64 12.55 -17.44
N ARG A 18 18.61 13.31 -17.98
CA ARG A 18 18.35 14.52 -18.78
C ARG A 18 17.64 14.19 -20.09
N ARG A 19 17.99 13.08 -20.74
CA ARG A 19 17.32 12.59 -21.95
C ARG A 19 15.85 12.28 -21.67
N ILE A 20 15.58 11.50 -20.61
CA ILE A 20 14.22 11.16 -20.17
C ILE A 20 13.42 12.40 -19.82
N ALA A 21 14.02 13.38 -19.13
CA ALA A 21 13.35 14.64 -18.79
C ALA A 21 12.92 15.44 -20.04
N ARG A 22 13.77 15.49 -21.07
CA ARG A 22 13.46 16.16 -22.34
C ARG A 22 12.33 15.44 -23.09
N GLU A 23 12.44 14.13 -23.25
CA GLU A 23 11.44 13.32 -23.97
C GLU A 23 10.07 13.34 -23.29
N SER A 24 10.05 13.31 -21.96
CA SER A 24 8.82 13.35 -21.17
C SER A 24 8.27 14.76 -20.94
N ARG A 25 8.98 15.82 -21.38
CA ARG A 25 8.67 17.24 -21.09
C ARG A 25 8.49 17.52 -19.58
N LYS A 26 9.29 16.86 -18.75
CA LYS A 26 9.27 17.00 -17.27
C LYS A 26 10.54 17.67 -16.78
N SER A 27 10.47 18.29 -15.60
CA SER A 27 11.69 18.76 -14.94
C SER A 27 12.54 17.58 -14.47
N ILE A 28 13.87 17.77 -14.40
CA ILE A 28 14.80 16.76 -13.89
C ILE A 28 14.37 16.29 -12.49
N ASN A 29 13.98 17.22 -11.61
CA ASN A 29 13.49 16.89 -10.28
C ASN A 29 12.23 16.02 -10.31
N GLN A 30 11.33 16.22 -11.26
CA GLN A 30 10.14 15.37 -11.41
C GLN A 30 10.52 13.95 -11.82
N VAL A 31 11.45 13.79 -12.77
CA VAL A 31 11.97 12.47 -13.18
C VAL A 31 12.66 11.77 -12.02
N ILE A 32 13.53 12.47 -11.28
CA ILE A 32 14.20 11.93 -10.09
C ILE A 32 13.19 11.48 -9.03
N LYS A 33 12.16 12.29 -8.75
CA LYS A 33 11.08 11.91 -7.82
C LYS A 33 10.36 10.65 -8.28
N GLU A 34 10.09 10.51 -9.58
CA GLU A 34 9.42 9.33 -10.14
C GLU A 34 10.30 8.08 -10.03
N ILE A 35 11.61 8.19 -10.27
CA ILE A 35 12.58 7.10 -10.08
C ILE A 35 12.61 6.68 -8.61
N ILE A 36 12.80 7.63 -7.69
CA ILE A 36 12.82 7.37 -6.24
C ILE A 36 11.49 6.74 -5.80
N HIS A 37 10.36 7.26 -6.29
CA HIS A 37 9.05 6.71 -5.96
C HIS A 37 8.82 5.32 -6.56
N ARG A 38 9.42 4.99 -7.70
CA ARG A 38 9.36 3.64 -8.26
C ARG A 38 10.12 2.63 -7.40
N GLU A 39 11.31 3.00 -6.96
CA GLU A 39 12.18 2.10 -6.19
C GLU A 39 11.76 1.98 -4.71
N PHE A 40 11.39 3.10 -4.09
CA PHE A 40 11.09 3.17 -2.65
C PHE A 40 9.61 3.39 -2.34
N GLY A 41 8.83 3.83 -3.31
CA GLY A 41 7.38 3.91 -3.16
C GLY A 41 6.82 2.50 -3.20
N LYS A 42 6.72 1.87 -2.03
CA LYS A 42 5.81 0.75 -1.83
C LYS A 42 4.44 1.23 -2.31
N LYS A 43 3.99 0.75 -3.47
CA LYS A 43 2.56 0.66 -3.75
C LYS A 43 1.99 -0.34 -2.76
N THR A 44 1.77 0.10 -1.53
CA THR A 44 0.74 -0.50 -0.69
C THR A 44 -0.53 -0.36 -1.50
N SER A 45 -0.90 -1.44 -2.20
CA SER A 45 -2.21 -1.56 -2.83
C SER A 45 -3.25 -1.04 -1.83
N PRO A 46 -4.33 -0.38 -2.26
CA PRO A 46 -5.44 -0.05 -1.36
C PRO A 46 -5.89 -1.28 -0.54
N ALA A 47 -5.74 -2.49 -1.09
CA ALA A 47 -6.03 -3.77 -0.45
C ALA A 47 -4.91 -4.29 0.49
N SER A 48 -3.79 -3.60 0.64
CA SER A 48 -2.69 -4.03 1.52
C SER A 48 -3.08 -4.05 3.00
N SER A 49 -4.02 -3.20 3.42
CA SER A 49 -4.64 -3.24 4.75
C SER A 49 -5.49 -4.50 4.95
N LEU A 50 -6.13 -5.00 3.89
CA LEU A 50 -6.92 -6.23 3.91
C LEU A 50 -6.06 -7.48 4.07
N LYS A 51 -4.75 -7.40 3.81
CA LYS A 51 -3.83 -8.52 4.07
C LYS A 51 -3.78 -8.92 5.55
N ARG A 52 -4.10 -8.00 6.46
CA ARG A 52 -4.25 -8.32 7.89
C ARG A 52 -5.52 -9.14 8.17
N LEU A 53 -6.54 -9.00 7.33
CA LEU A 53 -7.80 -9.73 7.42
C LEU A 53 -7.77 -11.06 6.65
N SER A 54 -6.76 -11.26 5.79
CA SER A 54 -6.58 -12.52 5.05
C SER A 54 -5.87 -13.55 5.91
N GLY A 55 -6.45 -14.73 6.07
CA GLY A 55 -5.92 -15.82 6.88
C GLY A 55 -7.04 -16.76 7.36
N GLY A 56 -6.69 -17.69 8.24
CA GLY A 56 -7.66 -18.45 9.03
C GLY A 56 -7.71 -17.91 10.45
N TRP A 57 -8.77 -18.26 11.19
CA TRP A 57 -8.84 -17.98 12.62
C TRP A 57 -8.09 -19.03 13.41
N SER A 58 -7.43 -18.61 14.47
CA SER A 58 -7.02 -19.54 15.52
C SER A 58 -8.24 -20.09 16.25
N GLN A 59 -8.07 -21.23 16.93
CA GLN A 59 -9.15 -21.86 17.69
C GLN A 59 -9.78 -20.90 18.71
N ASN A 60 -8.95 -20.15 19.43
CA ASN A 60 -9.40 -19.19 20.43
C ASN A 60 -10.18 -18.01 19.80
N GLU A 61 -9.76 -17.53 18.63
CA GLU A 61 -10.47 -16.46 17.91
C GLU A 61 -11.85 -16.95 17.42
N ALA A 62 -11.93 -18.20 16.95
CA ALA A 62 -13.19 -18.80 16.54
C ALA A 62 -14.17 -18.97 17.71
N GLU A 63 -13.69 -19.47 18.85
CA GLU A 63 -14.50 -19.62 20.06
C GLU A 63 -15.00 -18.27 20.59
N ALA A 64 -14.11 -17.26 20.65
CA ALA A 64 -14.48 -15.91 21.07
C ALA A 64 -15.53 -15.29 20.14
N PHE A 65 -15.40 -15.50 18.83
CA PHE A 65 -16.38 -15.01 17.87
C PHE A 65 -17.72 -15.72 18.01
N GLN A 66 -17.74 -17.05 18.12
CA GLN A 66 -18.99 -17.82 18.27
C GLN A 66 -19.78 -17.38 19.51
N LEU A 67 -19.09 -17.15 20.63
CA LEU A 67 -19.69 -16.59 21.85
C LEU A 67 -20.28 -15.20 21.62
N SER A 68 -19.61 -14.36 20.82
CA SER A 68 -20.08 -13.00 20.55
C SER A 68 -21.34 -12.92 19.68
N ILE A 69 -21.56 -13.92 18.82
CA ILE A 69 -22.74 -13.98 17.93
C ILE A 69 -23.85 -14.90 18.44
N GLN A 70 -23.64 -15.57 19.57
CA GLN A 70 -24.57 -16.57 20.12
C GLN A 70 -25.99 -16.01 20.31
N SER A 71 -26.11 -14.75 20.74
CA SER A 71 -27.40 -14.07 20.89
C SER A 71 -28.10 -13.78 19.55
N CYS A 72 -27.34 -13.72 18.45
CA CYS A 72 -27.86 -13.48 17.10
C CYS A 72 -28.29 -14.76 16.39
N GLU A 73 -27.83 -15.93 16.86
CA GLU A 73 -28.23 -17.25 16.33
C GLU A 73 -29.52 -17.78 16.99
N GLN A 74 -29.97 -17.15 18.07
CA GLN A 74 -31.23 -17.51 18.69
C GLN A 74 -32.38 -17.09 17.78
N ILE A 75 -33.17 -18.08 17.36
CA ILE A 75 -34.38 -17.86 16.59
C ILE A 75 -35.39 -17.14 17.47
N ASP A 76 -35.78 -15.94 17.05
CA ASP A 76 -36.93 -15.24 17.59
C ASP A 76 -38.20 -15.79 16.92
N GLU A 77 -38.92 -16.66 17.63
CA GLU A 77 -40.15 -17.28 17.14
C GLU A 77 -41.29 -16.27 16.89
N ASP A 78 -41.26 -15.10 17.55
CA ASP A 78 -42.25 -14.05 17.35
C ASP A 78 -41.96 -13.24 16.08
N MET A 79 -40.69 -13.17 15.64
CA MET A 79 -40.32 -12.62 14.33
C MET A 79 -40.57 -13.58 13.15
N TRP A 80 -40.68 -14.89 13.37
CA TRP A 80 -40.81 -15.90 12.30
C TRP A 80 -42.26 -16.38 12.05
N LYS A 81 -43.25 -15.86 12.78
CA LYS A 81 -44.68 -16.08 12.48
C LYS A 81 -45.24 -14.95 11.62
#